data_AF-A0A1S3G020-F1
#
_entry.id   AF-A0A1S3G020-F1
#
_cell.length_a   1.000
_cell.length_b   1.000
_cell.length_c   1.000
_cell.angle_alpha   90.00
_cell.angle_beta   90.00
_cell.angle_gamma   90.00
#
_symmetry.space_group_name_H-M   'P 1'
#
loop_
_entity.id
_entity.type
_entity.pdbx_description
1 polymer ?
#
loop_
_entity_poly.entity_id
_entity_poly.type
_entity_poly.pdbx_seq_one_letter_code
_entity_poly.pdbx_strand_id
1 'polypeptide(L)'
;MQWAVGRRWAWAALFLAAAAVLTQVLWLWLGTQTFVFQPEEIAQLARQYAGLDQELAFSRLIVELRRLHPGHVLPDEELQWVFVNAGGWMGAMCLLHASLSEYVLLFGTALGSSGHSGRYWAEISDTIISGTFYQWREGTTKSEVFYPALRTSSPSSIPSAPMPGASDLSSPPTSLARTPDQLGLKRDLWMNRSRQACYTSTC
;
A
#
# COMPACT_ATOMS: atom_id res chain seq x y z
N MET A 1 -43.23 2.15 47.24
CA MET A 1 -41.79 2.45 47.00
C MET A 1 -41.22 1.48 45.96
N GLN A 2 -41.60 1.60 44.68
CA GLN A 2 -41.13 0.69 43.61
C GLN A 2 -40.13 1.33 42.63
N TRP A 3 -39.96 2.65 42.69
CA TRP A 3 -39.18 3.45 41.73
C TRP A 3 -37.88 4.04 42.31
N ALA A 4 -37.52 3.68 43.54
CA ALA A 4 -36.37 4.25 44.23
C ALA A 4 -35.08 3.44 43.96
N VAL A 5 -34.19 3.97 43.12
CA VAL A 5 -32.86 3.37 42.87
C VAL A 5 -31.87 3.88 43.92
N GLY A 6 -31.18 2.96 44.61
CA GLY A 6 -30.18 3.33 45.61
C GLY A 6 -28.97 4.03 44.96
N ARG A 7 -28.52 5.16 45.54
CA ARG A 7 -27.47 6.02 44.96
C ARG A 7 -26.19 5.26 44.55
N ARG A 8 -25.77 4.25 45.33
CA ARG A 8 -24.58 3.42 45.02
C ARG A 8 -24.77 2.56 43.75
N TRP A 9 -25.97 2.02 43.53
CA TRP A 9 -26.32 1.25 42.33
C TRP A 9 -26.45 2.15 41.10
N ALA A 10 -27.01 3.36 41.25
CA ALA A 10 -27.04 4.36 40.19
C ALA A 10 -25.62 4.73 39.72
N TRP A 11 -24.68 4.99 40.65
CA TRP A 11 -23.27 5.25 40.30
C TRP A 11 -22.62 4.04 39.62
N ALA A 12 -22.81 2.82 40.11
CA ALA A 12 -22.24 1.63 39.48
C ALA A 12 -22.77 1.42 38.05
N ALA A 13 -24.07 1.62 37.82
CA ALA A 13 -24.68 1.55 36.49
C ALA A 13 -24.14 2.65 35.56
N LEU A 14 -23.95 3.88 36.06
CA LEU A 14 -23.35 4.98 35.29
C LEU A 14 -21.91 4.68 34.89
N PHE A 15 -21.08 4.12 35.78
CA PHE A 15 -19.71 3.72 35.45
C PHE A 15 -19.66 2.60 34.39
N LEU A 16 -20.53 1.59 34.51
CA LEU A 16 -20.63 0.51 33.51
C LEU A 16 -21.12 1.03 32.15
N ALA A 17 -22.11 1.93 32.14
CA ALA A 17 -22.58 2.58 30.92
C ALA A 17 -21.49 3.45 30.27
N ALA A 18 -20.78 4.26 31.07
CA ALA A 18 -19.67 5.08 30.58
C ALA A 18 -18.53 4.21 30.00
N ALA A 19 -18.18 3.10 30.65
CA ALA A 19 -17.19 2.16 30.14
C ALA A 19 -17.64 1.51 28.81
N ALA A 20 -18.90 1.10 28.70
CA ALA A 20 -19.45 0.53 27.47
C ALA A 20 -19.53 1.54 26.31
N VAL A 21 -19.87 2.80 26.60
CA VAL A 21 -19.82 3.89 25.61
C VAL A 21 -18.38 4.15 25.18
N LEU A 22 -17.42 4.20 26.11
CA LEU A 22 -16.02 4.46 25.80
C LEU A 22 -15.40 3.35 24.94
N THR A 23 -15.70 2.07 25.19
CA THR A 23 -15.23 0.97 24.34
C THR A 23 -15.88 0.98 22.95
N GLN A 24 -17.16 1.36 22.84
CA GLN A 24 -17.81 1.55 21.54
C GLN A 24 -17.22 2.72 20.76
N VAL A 25 -17.00 3.88 21.40
CA VAL A 25 -16.37 5.05 20.77
C VAL A 25 -14.95 4.73 20.32
N LEU A 26 -14.17 4.01 21.13
CA LEU A 26 -12.83 3.56 20.73
C LEU A 26 -12.88 2.62 19.52
N TRP A 27 -13.79 1.65 19.52
CA TRP A 27 -13.94 0.71 18.40
C TRP A 27 -14.39 1.43 17.11
N LEU A 28 -15.33 2.37 17.21
CA LEU A 28 -15.74 3.22 16.10
C LEU A 28 -14.60 4.11 15.59
N TRP A 29 -13.78 4.68 16.48
CA TRP A 29 -12.61 5.48 16.10
C TRP A 29 -11.55 4.65 15.36
N LEU A 30 -11.32 3.39 15.76
CA LEU A 30 -10.51 2.44 14.99
C LEU A 30 -11.15 2.09 13.63
N GLY A 31 -12.47 2.19 13.49
CA GLY A 31 -13.18 1.97 12.22
C GLY A 31 -13.20 3.19 11.30
N THR A 32 -13.14 4.41 11.84
CA THR A 32 -13.18 5.67 11.08
C THR A 32 -11.78 6.24 10.82
N GLN A 33 -10.81 5.40 10.46
CA GLN A 33 -9.48 5.87 10.07
C GLN A 33 -9.58 6.64 8.75
N THR A 34 -9.11 7.89 8.75
CA THR A 34 -9.09 8.76 7.57
C THR A 34 -7.66 8.87 7.05
N PHE A 35 -7.42 8.32 5.87
CA PHE A 35 -6.15 8.47 5.16
C PHE A 35 -6.05 9.86 4.52
N VAL A 36 -4.86 10.45 4.54
CA VAL A 36 -4.60 11.75 3.91
C VAL A 36 -4.52 11.59 2.39
N PHE A 37 -3.89 10.52 1.91
CA PHE A 37 -3.63 10.30 0.49
C PHE A 37 -4.35 9.05 -0.02
N GLN A 38 -4.99 9.15 -1.19
CA GLN A 38 -5.51 7.96 -1.88
C GLN A 38 -4.39 7.33 -2.74
N PRO A 39 -4.17 6.01 -2.72
CA PRO A 39 -3.13 5.36 -3.53
C PRO A 39 -3.25 5.68 -5.02
N GLU A 40 -4.48 5.69 -5.54
CA GLU A 40 -4.79 6.03 -6.92
C GLU A 40 -4.47 7.50 -7.26
N GLU A 41 -4.64 8.42 -6.31
CA GLU A 41 -4.34 9.84 -6.50
C GLU A 41 -2.82 10.05 -6.66
N ILE A 42 -2.03 9.48 -5.75
CA ILE A 42 -0.56 9.53 -5.81
C ILE A 42 -0.05 8.89 -7.11
N ALA A 43 -0.60 7.72 -7.47
CA ALA A 43 -0.23 7.04 -8.70
C ALA A 43 -0.61 7.87 -9.94
N GLN A 44 -1.80 8.47 -10.00
CA GLN A 44 -2.21 9.33 -11.12
C GLN A 44 -1.33 10.58 -11.22
N LEU A 45 -1.04 11.24 -10.10
CA LEU A 45 -0.19 12.43 -10.04
C LEU A 45 1.23 12.12 -10.54
N ALA A 46 1.85 11.05 -10.05
CA ALA A 46 3.18 10.63 -10.49
C ALA A 46 3.21 10.25 -11.99
N ARG A 47 2.16 9.59 -12.51
CA ARG A 47 2.05 9.24 -13.95
C ARG A 47 1.95 10.46 -14.86
N GLN A 48 1.38 11.58 -14.42
CA GLN A 48 1.32 12.82 -15.21
C GLN A 48 2.72 13.43 -15.43
N TYR A 49 3.62 13.26 -14.47
CA TYR A 49 5.01 13.76 -14.53
C TYR A 49 6.02 12.72 -15.04
N ALA A 50 5.62 11.46 -15.22
CA ALA A 50 6.45 10.42 -15.83
C ALA A 50 6.99 10.86 -17.21
N GLY A 51 8.26 10.56 -17.50
CA GLY A 51 8.92 10.98 -18.73
C GLY A 51 9.16 12.49 -18.89
N LEU A 52 9.04 13.30 -17.83
CA LEU A 52 9.89 14.50 -17.69
C LEU A 52 11.32 14.08 -17.29
N ASP A 53 12.25 15.02 -17.28
CA ASP A 53 13.50 14.84 -16.54
C ASP A 53 13.19 14.55 -15.05
N GLN A 54 13.99 13.71 -14.41
CA GLN A 54 13.71 13.21 -13.06
C GLN A 54 13.68 14.33 -12.00
N GLU A 55 14.59 15.29 -12.07
CA GLU A 55 14.62 16.41 -11.10
C GLU A 55 13.42 17.36 -11.32
N LEU A 56 13.06 17.60 -12.59
CA LEU A 56 11.90 18.40 -12.95
C LEU A 56 10.57 17.70 -12.62
N ALA A 57 10.51 16.37 -12.73
CA ALA A 57 9.35 15.57 -12.34
C ALA A 57 9.12 15.63 -10.82
N PHE A 58 10.17 15.39 -10.04
CA PHE A 58 10.12 15.43 -8.58
C PHE A 58 9.75 16.82 -8.04
N SER A 59 10.41 17.88 -8.52
CA SER A 59 10.11 19.25 -8.07
C SER A 59 8.67 19.67 -8.36
N ARG A 60 8.12 19.33 -9.54
CA ARG A 60 6.70 19.59 -9.86
C ARG A 60 5.75 18.73 -9.03
N LEU A 61 6.07 17.47 -8.80
CA LEU A 61 5.27 16.57 -7.96
C LEU A 61 5.19 17.09 -6.53
N ILE A 62 6.31 17.54 -5.93
CA ILE A 62 6.33 18.12 -4.58
C ILE A 62 5.48 19.38 -4.50
N VAL A 63 5.60 20.30 -5.47
CA VAL A 63 4.79 21.54 -5.52
C VAL A 63 3.30 21.23 -5.64
N GLU A 64 2.91 20.29 -6.50
CA GLU A 64 1.51 19.95 -6.71
C GLU A 64 0.93 19.16 -5.53
N LEU A 65 1.71 18.25 -4.92
CA LEU A 65 1.31 17.53 -3.71
C LEU A 65 1.11 18.48 -2.52
N ARG A 66 1.97 19.50 -2.36
CA ARG A 66 1.78 20.59 -1.38
C ARG A 66 0.53 21.42 -1.67
N ARG A 67 0.17 21.61 -2.94
CA ARG A 67 -1.02 22.36 -3.37
C ARG A 67 -2.31 21.59 -3.07
N LEU A 68 -2.30 20.27 -3.25
CA LEU A 68 -3.44 19.38 -3.00
C LEU A 68 -3.61 19.08 -1.50
N HIS A 69 -2.51 18.89 -0.77
CA HIS A 69 -2.51 18.52 0.65
C HIS A 69 -1.67 19.50 1.51
N PRO A 70 -2.14 20.75 1.71
CA PRO A 70 -1.40 21.75 2.47
C PRO A 70 -1.14 21.31 3.92
N GLY A 71 0.11 21.47 4.38
CA GLY A 71 0.53 21.11 5.73
C GLY A 71 0.79 19.62 5.97
N HIS A 72 0.58 18.75 4.97
CA HIS A 72 0.88 17.32 5.06
C HIS A 72 2.20 16.91 4.38
N VAL A 73 2.83 17.80 3.61
CA VAL A 73 4.13 17.56 2.96
C VAL A 73 5.21 18.37 3.67
N LEU A 74 6.37 17.74 3.94
CA LEU A 74 7.52 18.37 4.58
C LEU A 74 8.02 19.61 3.81
N PRO A 75 8.53 20.64 4.52
CA PRO A 75 9.06 21.85 3.90
C PRO A 75 10.44 21.60 3.27
N ASP A 76 10.89 22.47 2.36
CA ASP A 76 12.11 22.23 1.55
C ASP A 76 13.39 22.15 2.41
N GLU A 77 13.39 22.77 3.58
CA GLU A 77 14.47 22.74 4.56
C GLU A 77 14.66 21.36 5.22
N GLU A 78 13.64 20.50 5.19
CA GLU A 78 13.66 19.14 5.76
C GLU A 78 13.75 18.04 4.68
N LEU A 79 13.63 18.40 3.39
CA LEU A 79 13.75 17.45 2.29
C LEU A 79 15.21 17.04 2.05
N GLN A 80 15.59 15.91 2.65
CA GLN A 80 16.92 15.33 2.49
C GLN A 80 16.89 13.98 1.75
N TRP A 81 17.80 13.81 0.79
CA TRP A 81 18.12 12.50 0.24
C TRP A 81 19.02 11.72 1.20
N VAL A 82 18.55 10.55 1.64
CA VAL A 82 19.29 9.63 2.51
C VAL A 82 19.46 8.28 1.83
N PHE A 83 20.64 7.67 1.97
CA PHE A 83 20.88 6.32 1.45
C PHE A 83 20.13 5.27 2.28
N VAL A 84 19.50 4.34 1.57
CA VAL A 84 18.80 3.19 2.14
C VAL A 84 19.52 1.93 1.70
N ASN A 85 19.88 1.08 2.66
CA ASN A 85 20.39 -0.26 2.42
C ASN A 85 19.54 -1.25 3.23
N ALA A 86 18.78 -2.09 2.53
CA ALA A 86 17.86 -3.05 3.11
C ALA A 86 17.71 -4.24 2.16
N GLY A 87 17.47 -5.45 2.68
CA GLY A 87 17.21 -6.63 1.85
C GLY A 87 18.35 -7.04 0.88
N GLY A 88 19.54 -6.44 0.98
CA GLY A 88 20.65 -6.60 0.05
C GLY A 88 20.69 -5.58 -1.09
N TRP A 89 19.67 -4.74 -1.26
CA TRP A 89 19.64 -3.67 -2.24
C TRP A 89 20.05 -2.32 -1.63
N MET A 90 20.49 -1.40 -2.49
CA MET A 90 20.90 -0.03 -2.15
C MET A 90 20.20 0.97 -3.07
N GLY A 91 19.65 2.02 -2.46
CA GLY A 91 19.09 3.17 -3.15
C GLY A 91 19.17 4.43 -2.29
N ALA A 92 18.50 5.49 -2.73
CA ALA A 92 18.29 6.71 -1.95
C ALA A 92 16.80 7.03 -1.87
N MET A 93 16.36 7.55 -0.73
CA MET A 93 15.01 8.06 -0.54
C MET A 93 15.02 9.52 -0.11
N CYS A 94 14.00 10.27 -0.51
CA CYS A 94 13.65 11.58 0.05
C CYS A 94 12.22 11.50 0.58
N LEU A 95 12.05 11.66 1.89
CA LEU A 95 10.76 11.56 2.55
C LEU A 95 9.94 12.83 2.29
N LEU A 96 8.69 12.69 1.86
CA LEU A 96 7.77 13.81 1.61
C LEU A 96 6.69 13.92 2.70
N HIS A 97 6.17 12.77 3.15
CA HIS A 97 5.19 12.66 4.23
C HIS A 97 5.51 11.43 5.08
N ALA A 98 5.30 11.53 6.39
CA ALA A 98 5.24 10.38 7.28
C ALA A 98 4.22 10.61 8.41
N SER A 99 3.44 9.56 8.68
CA SER A 99 2.57 9.43 9.84
C SER A 99 2.73 8.02 10.43
N LEU A 100 1.87 7.63 11.37
CA LEU A 100 1.86 6.27 11.93
C LEU A 100 1.20 5.23 11.01
N SER A 101 0.43 5.68 10.01
CA SER A 101 -0.37 4.84 9.11
C SER A 101 0.03 4.95 7.63
N GLU A 102 0.62 6.07 7.23
CA GLU A 102 0.94 6.41 5.84
C GLU A 102 2.34 7.02 5.72
N TYR A 103 3.00 6.78 4.60
CA TYR A 103 4.20 7.53 4.21
C TYR A 103 4.21 7.75 2.70
N VAL A 104 4.77 8.89 2.28
CA VAL A 104 5.01 9.21 0.87
C VAL A 104 6.46 9.62 0.75
N LEU A 105 7.20 9.00 -0.16
CA LEU A 105 8.60 9.27 -0.40
C LEU A 105 8.93 9.16 -1.89
N LEU A 106 9.97 9.88 -2.30
CA LEU A 106 10.64 9.69 -3.59
C LEU A 106 11.73 8.66 -3.38
N PHE A 107 11.80 7.64 -4.24
CA PHE A 107 12.82 6.60 -4.18
C PHE A 107 13.51 6.42 -5.54
N GLY A 108 14.80 6.08 -5.52
CA GLY A 108 15.51 5.73 -6.73
C GLY A 108 16.93 5.20 -6.47
N THR A 109 17.56 4.70 -7.52
CA THR A 109 18.99 4.33 -7.53
C THR A 109 19.60 4.66 -8.89
N ALA A 110 20.77 5.29 -8.89
CA ALA A 110 21.46 5.70 -10.12
C ALA A 110 22.29 4.56 -10.76
N LEU A 111 22.55 3.48 -10.02
CA LEU A 111 23.40 2.36 -10.46
C LEU A 111 22.61 1.08 -10.76
N GLY A 112 21.31 1.07 -10.46
CA GLY A 112 20.53 -0.16 -10.33
C GLY A 112 20.84 -0.90 -9.02
N SER A 113 19.92 -1.76 -8.59
CA SER A 113 20.14 -2.64 -7.44
C SER A 113 19.18 -3.82 -7.46
N SER A 114 19.51 -4.87 -6.72
CA SER A 114 18.70 -6.10 -6.61
C SER A 114 18.76 -6.63 -5.19
N GLY A 115 17.66 -7.17 -4.68
CA GLY A 115 17.56 -7.64 -3.31
C GLY A 115 16.11 -7.87 -2.89
N HIS A 116 15.93 -8.44 -1.70
CA HIS A 116 14.62 -8.79 -1.17
C HIS A 116 13.78 -7.51 -0.91
N SER A 117 12.59 -7.42 -1.51
CA SER A 117 11.68 -6.26 -1.38
C SER A 117 11.33 -5.95 0.08
N GLY A 118 11.00 -7.01 0.84
CA GLY A 118 10.71 -6.97 2.27
C GLY A 118 9.45 -7.77 2.59
N ARG A 119 9.04 -7.76 3.86
CA ARG A 119 7.70 -8.19 4.28
C ARG A 119 7.20 -7.20 5.31
N TYR A 120 6.13 -6.49 4.97
CA TYR A 120 5.60 -5.40 5.76
C TYR A 120 4.15 -5.69 6.15
N TRP A 121 3.72 -5.18 7.29
CA TRP A 121 2.29 -5.06 7.63
C TRP A 121 1.73 -3.73 7.10
N ALA A 122 2.04 -3.44 5.85
CA ALA A 122 1.66 -2.23 5.12
C ALA A 122 1.47 -2.60 3.64
N GLU A 123 0.56 -1.88 2.98
CA GLU A 123 0.43 -1.92 1.53
C GLU A 123 1.38 -0.87 0.92
N ILE A 124 2.08 -1.24 -0.16
CA ILE A 124 3.12 -0.40 -0.78
C ILE A 124 2.81 -0.31 -2.27
N SER A 125 2.70 0.92 -2.78
CA SER A 125 2.38 1.22 -4.17
C SER A 125 3.46 2.07 -4.84
N ASP A 126 4.36 1.42 -5.58
CA ASP A 126 5.42 2.09 -6.32
C ASP A 126 4.92 2.58 -7.69
N THR A 127 5.12 3.87 -8.00
CA THR A 127 4.83 4.44 -9.33
C THR A 127 6.10 4.94 -10.00
N ILE A 128 6.41 4.37 -11.17
CA ILE A 128 7.66 4.58 -11.89
C ILE A 128 7.59 5.89 -12.71
N ILE A 129 8.50 6.81 -12.42
CA ILE A 129 8.66 8.08 -13.16
C ILE A 129 9.72 7.96 -14.26
N SER A 130 10.78 7.19 -14.00
CA SER A 130 11.91 6.94 -14.92
C SER A 130 12.53 5.56 -14.62
N GLY A 131 13.32 5.03 -15.56
CA GLY A 131 14.00 3.73 -15.43
C GLY A 131 13.11 2.51 -15.70
N THR A 132 13.46 1.38 -15.10
CA THR A 132 12.70 0.12 -15.18
C THR A 132 12.67 -0.56 -13.82
N PHE A 133 11.61 -1.30 -13.52
CA PHE A 133 11.47 -2.05 -12.28
C PHE A 133 11.23 -3.52 -12.58
N TYR A 134 12.04 -4.39 -11.98
CA TYR A 134 11.98 -5.84 -12.17
C TYR A 134 11.38 -6.48 -10.92
N GLN A 135 10.28 -7.21 -11.08
CA GLN A 135 9.64 -7.95 -10.00
C GLN A 135 9.66 -9.45 -10.30
N TRP A 136 10.20 -10.26 -9.38
CA TRP A 136 10.03 -11.70 -9.40
C TRP A 136 9.14 -12.10 -8.21
N ARG A 137 7.94 -12.61 -8.52
CA ARG A 137 6.96 -13.05 -7.53
C ARG A 137 7.34 -14.44 -6.99
N GLU A 138 7.26 -14.65 -5.69
CA GLU A 138 7.48 -15.96 -5.08
C GLU A 138 6.53 -17.02 -5.65
N GLY A 139 7.00 -18.27 -5.71
CA GLY A 139 6.24 -19.39 -6.26
C GLY A 139 6.19 -19.40 -7.79
N THR A 140 6.67 -18.35 -8.45
CA THR A 140 6.82 -18.28 -9.91
C THR A 140 8.27 -18.52 -10.34
N THR A 141 8.47 -18.80 -11.61
CA THR A 141 9.80 -18.98 -12.25
C THR A 141 10.08 -17.90 -13.31
N LYS A 142 9.36 -16.78 -13.26
CA LYS A 142 9.44 -15.69 -14.24
C LYS A 142 9.43 -14.35 -13.53
N SER A 143 10.15 -13.38 -14.10
CA SER A 143 10.07 -11.98 -13.71
C SER A 143 9.13 -11.19 -14.62
N GLU A 144 8.54 -10.15 -14.06
CA GLU A 144 7.78 -9.11 -14.75
C GLU A 144 8.61 -7.81 -14.77
N VAL A 145 8.46 -7.03 -15.84
CA VAL A 145 9.18 -5.76 -16.02
C VAL A 145 8.15 -4.64 -16.15
N PHE A 146 8.28 -3.64 -15.30
CA PHE A 146 7.43 -2.46 -15.28
C PHE A 146 8.21 -1.25 -15.80
N TYR A 147 7.49 -0.38 -16.49
CA TYR A 147 8.03 0.80 -17.19
C TYR A 147 7.32 2.07 -16.71
N PRO A 148 7.89 3.26 -16.93
CA PRO A 148 7.23 4.52 -16.63
C PRO A 148 5.96 4.66 -17.48
N ALA A 149 4.94 5.34 -16.93
CA ALA A 149 3.75 5.64 -17.71
C ALA A 149 4.09 6.58 -18.87
N LEU A 150 3.58 6.25 -20.07
CA LEU A 150 3.68 7.13 -21.22
C LEU A 150 2.79 8.35 -20.99
N ARG A 151 3.30 9.57 -21.23
CA ARG A 151 2.48 10.79 -21.15
C ARG A 151 1.39 10.77 -22.21
N THR A 152 0.18 10.43 -21.81
CA THR A 152 -1.03 10.61 -22.62
C THR A 152 -1.42 12.09 -22.58
N SER A 153 -1.40 12.76 -23.74
CA SER A 153 -1.79 14.16 -23.91
C SER A 153 -3.31 14.41 -23.88
N SER A 154 -4.10 13.38 -23.58
CA SER A 154 -5.57 13.46 -23.46
C SER A 154 -6.04 12.71 -22.20
N PRO A 155 -6.93 13.32 -21.38
CA PRO A 155 -7.42 12.71 -20.14
C PRO A 155 -8.48 11.61 -20.33
N SER A 156 -8.85 11.28 -21.57
CA SER A 156 -10.05 10.47 -21.87
C SER A 156 -9.82 8.98 -22.13
N SER A 157 -8.57 8.48 -22.07
CA SER A 157 -8.28 7.07 -22.39
C SER A 157 -6.98 6.57 -21.77
N ILE A 158 -7.01 6.21 -20.49
CA ILE A 158 -6.01 5.34 -19.87
C ILE A 158 -6.73 4.05 -19.45
N PRO A 159 -6.32 2.87 -19.92
CA PRO A 159 -6.74 1.62 -19.31
C PRO A 159 -6.15 1.56 -17.89
N SER A 160 -7.02 1.65 -16.89
CA SER A 160 -6.65 1.40 -15.50
C SER A 160 -6.30 -0.08 -15.34
N ALA A 161 -5.05 -0.44 -15.62
CA ALA A 161 -4.50 -1.72 -15.20
C ALA A 161 -4.29 -1.66 -13.68
N PRO A 162 -4.99 -2.49 -12.88
CA PRO A 162 -4.71 -2.60 -11.46
C PRO A 162 -3.31 -3.21 -11.31
N MET A 163 -2.50 -2.65 -10.41
CA MET A 163 -1.37 -3.42 -9.88
C MET A 163 -1.98 -4.61 -9.12
N PRO A 164 -1.62 -5.87 -9.42
CA PRO A 164 -2.28 -7.02 -8.79
C PRO A 164 -1.88 -7.11 -7.32
N GLY A 165 -2.77 -6.57 -6.47
CA GLY A 165 -2.48 -6.25 -5.07
C GLY A 165 -3.62 -6.46 -4.06
N ALA A 166 -4.87 -6.69 -4.46
CA ALA A 166 -5.90 -7.23 -3.56
C ALA A 166 -7.13 -7.77 -4.31
N SER A 167 -7.65 -8.91 -3.84
CA SER A 167 -9.03 -9.39 -4.05
C SER A 167 -9.57 -9.49 -5.48
N ASP A 168 -9.40 -10.67 -6.10
CA ASP A 168 -10.52 -11.24 -6.86
C ASP A 168 -10.53 -12.78 -6.74
N LEU A 169 -11.40 -13.27 -5.87
CA LEU A 169 -11.65 -14.68 -5.63
C LEU A 169 -13.06 -15.02 -6.09
N SER A 170 -13.28 -14.97 -7.41
CA SER A 170 -14.53 -15.44 -8.03
C SER A 170 -14.33 -16.06 -9.41
N SER A 171 -14.59 -17.37 -9.49
CA SER A 171 -14.91 -18.15 -10.71
C SER A 171 -13.80 -18.37 -11.75
N PRO A 172 -13.46 -19.63 -12.09
CA PRO A 172 -12.55 -19.92 -13.19
C PRO A 172 -13.26 -19.84 -14.56
N PRO A 173 -12.64 -19.26 -15.60
CA PRO A 173 -13.08 -19.46 -16.99
C PRO A 173 -12.59 -20.83 -17.49
N THR A 174 -13.30 -21.90 -17.15
CA THR A 174 -12.98 -23.26 -17.62
C THR A 174 -13.36 -23.44 -19.10
N SER A 175 -12.50 -22.99 -20.00
CA SER A 175 -12.54 -23.38 -21.41
C SER A 175 -12.00 -24.80 -21.58
N LEU A 176 -12.90 -25.78 -21.53
CA LEU A 176 -12.87 -27.04 -22.30
C LEU A 176 -11.50 -27.69 -22.61
N ALA A 177 -11.05 -28.59 -21.73
CA ALA A 177 -10.23 -29.74 -22.08
C ALA A 177 -10.60 -30.96 -21.19
N ARG A 178 -10.48 -32.18 -21.74
CA ARG A 178 -11.20 -33.41 -21.31
C ARG A 178 -10.32 -34.61 -21.73
N THR A 179 -10.02 -35.69 -21.00
CA THR A 179 -10.46 -36.36 -19.73
C THR A 179 -9.28 -37.27 -19.25
N PRO A 180 -9.38 -38.19 -18.24
CA PRO A 180 -10.29 -38.38 -17.09
C PRO A 180 -9.58 -38.75 -15.74
N ASP A 181 -10.37 -38.99 -14.69
CA ASP A 181 -10.17 -39.90 -13.53
C ASP A 181 -8.90 -39.87 -12.66
N GLN A 182 -9.09 -39.55 -11.37
CA GLN A 182 -8.97 -40.56 -10.29
C GLN A 182 -9.77 -40.17 -9.03
N LEU A 183 -10.21 -41.18 -8.26
CA LEU A 183 -11.10 -41.02 -7.10
C LEU A 183 -10.36 -40.63 -5.81
N GLY A 184 -11.09 -39.94 -4.94
CA GLY A 184 -10.53 -39.18 -3.82
C GLY A 184 -10.03 -39.97 -2.60
N LEU A 185 -9.39 -39.22 -1.70
CA LEU A 185 -9.31 -39.57 -0.28
C LEU A 185 -9.15 -38.32 0.62
N LYS A 186 -9.99 -38.24 1.66
CA LYS A 186 -9.81 -37.54 2.95
C LYS A 186 -9.46 -36.03 3.01
N ARG A 187 -10.47 -35.29 3.50
CA ARG A 187 -10.50 -34.58 4.81
C ARG A 187 -9.42 -33.56 5.19
N ASP A 188 -9.95 -32.37 5.53
CA ASP A 188 -9.66 -31.60 6.74
C ASP A 188 -8.21 -31.16 6.99
N LEU A 189 -7.85 -29.97 6.50
CA LEU A 189 -6.78 -29.16 7.07
C LEU A 189 -7.04 -27.67 6.85
N TRP A 190 -7.91 -27.11 7.70
CA TRP A 190 -8.06 -25.66 7.84
C TRP A 190 -6.86 -25.12 8.63
N MET A 191 -5.87 -24.54 7.94
CA MET A 191 -4.77 -23.80 8.57
C MET A 191 -4.59 -22.44 7.91
N ASN A 192 -5.11 -21.42 8.59
CA ASN A 192 -4.68 -20.04 8.40
C ASN A 192 -3.20 -19.92 8.79
N ARG A 193 -2.32 -19.55 7.83
CA ARG A 193 -0.94 -19.18 8.14
C ARG A 193 -0.35 -18.21 7.12
N SER A 194 -0.54 -16.93 7.40
CA SER A 194 0.26 -15.81 6.90
C SER A 194 1.76 -16.13 6.84
N ARG A 195 2.31 -16.41 5.63
CA ARG A 195 3.75 -16.48 5.31
C ARG A 195 3.96 -16.83 3.83
N GLN A 196 4.55 -15.91 3.06
CA GLN A 196 5.24 -16.22 1.79
C GLN A 196 6.19 -15.02 1.43
N ALA A 197 7.46 -15.30 1.05
CA ALA A 197 8.59 -14.37 0.83
C ALA A 197 9.11 -14.29 -0.62
N CYS A 198 9.17 -13.08 -1.18
CA CYS A 198 9.84 -12.80 -2.45
C CYS A 198 11.37 -12.77 -2.34
N TYR A 199 12.03 -13.86 -2.70
CA TYR A 199 13.44 -13.81 -3.09
C TYR A 199 13.59 -13.27 -4.52
N THR A 200 14.55 -12.39 -4.74
CA THR A 200 15.04 -12.03 -6.08
C THR A 200 16.51 -12.41 -6.19
N SER A 201 16.88 -13.31 -7.11
CA SER A 201 18.26 -13.76 -7.28
C SER A 201 19.06 -12.85 -8.21
N THR A 202 20.31 -12.62 -7.85
CA THR A 202 21.37 -12.09 -8.70
C THR A 202 21.69 -13.02 -9.88
N CYS A 203 22.23 -12.41 -10.95
CA CYS A 203 23.29 -13.03 -11.74
C CYS A 203 24.65 -12.56 -11.20
#